data_AF-A0A0Q9YZ36-F1
#
_entry.id   AF-A0A0Q9YZ36-F1
#
_cell.length_a   1.000
_cell.length_b   1.000
_cell.length_c   1.000
_cell.angle_alpha   90.00
_cell.angle_beta   90.00
_cell.angle_gamma   90.00
#
_symmetry.space_group_name_H-M   'P 1'
#
loop_
_entity.id
_entity.type
_entity.pdbx_description
1 polymer ?
#
loop_
_entity_poly.entity_id
_entity_poly.type
_entity_poly.pdbx_seq_one_letter_code
_entity_poly.pdbx_strand_id
1 'polypeptide(L)'
;MPRKPTNHLTPDQLLKKIRQSAKYAASVGQTCYDKEILKAKKGYTDDQADVYIAVFNENAGTPQEQAIRKARHAAQMAAGKGALCLTKEALLKKGYSEQASEAYLAAYKESKGSDEEQAIRQARRAAQLVAMHGAPCPTKEVLLKKGYTEQTSEAYLAAYKKTNGTDEDQAIRKARRAAQVAAGQGTPCPTKEALLKKGYSEQASEIYLAAYKESKGTDEEQAIRKASYVARLAVSRGTPCPTKEALLKKGYTEQTSEAYLATYEKSKNAKNARLTREQELQQLQNQLNQSNEKNDYSCFASLIDSLGYQEDTSSSLTEQEEQYLAEVLEEESANNLFFNFNSAETTSLTASGFLSSLDEVDRKDASVEIYHLR
;
A
#
# COMPACT_ATOMS: atom_id res chain seq x y z
N MET A 1 -12.60 17.68 18.84
CA MET A 1 -13.98 18.17 18.61
C MET A 1 -14.96 17.28 19.36
N PRO A 2 -15.77 17.81 20.29
CA PRO A 2 -16.88 17.04 20.87
C PRO A 2 -17.87 16.67 19.77
N ARG A 3 -18.30 15.41 19.74
CA ARG A 3 -19.28 14.92 18.75
C ARG A 3 -20.58 15.72 18.90
N LYS A 4 -21.18 16.14 17.78
CA LYS A 4 -22.52 16.76 17.76
C LYS A 4 -23.50 15.91 18.58
N PRO A 5 -24.38 16.52 19.40
CA PRO A 5 -25.37 15.76 20.16
C PRO A 5 -26.22 14.96 19.19
N THR A 6 -26.18 13.64 19.33
CA THR A 6 -27.10 12.74 18.63
C THR A 6 -28.52 13.15 18.99
N ASN A 7 -29.35 13.40 17.98
CA ASN A 7 -30.80 13.59 18.07
C ASN A 7 -31.41 12.80 19.23
N HIS A 8 -32.32 13.42 19.98
CA HIS A 8 -33.02 12.87 21.15
C HIS A 8 -33.66 11.50 20.85
N LEU A 9 -32.87 10.44 20.97
CA LEU A 9 -33.34 9.06 20.96
C LEU A 9 -34.00 8.82 22.30
N THR A 10 -35.19 8.22 22.30
CA THR A 10 -35.78 7.74 23.54
C THR A 10 -34.88 6.65 24.14
N PRO A 11 -34.91 6.43 25.47
CA PRO A 11 -34.13 5.37 26.12
C PRO A 11 -34.27 4.00 25.43
N ASP A 12 -35.48 3.65 24.98
CA ASP A 12 -35.76 2.40 24.26
C ASP A 12 -35.11 2.34 22.88
N GLN A 13 -35.11 3.46 22.13
CA GLN A 13 -34.46 3.53 20.83
C GLN A 13 -32.93 3.41 20.96
N LEU A 14 -32.37 3.98 22.03
CA LEU A 14 -30.95 3.86 22.34
C LEU A 14 -30.58 2.42 22.68
N LEU A 15 -31.34 1.76 23.55
CA LEU A 15 -31.14 0.34 23.89
C LEU A 15 -31.26 -0.55 22.65
N LYS A 16 -32.25 -0.31 21.77
CA LYS A 16 -32.38 -1.04 20.50
C LYS A 16 -31.14 -0.88 19.62
N LYS A 17 -30.58 0.34 19.51
CA LYS A 17 -29.33 0.59 18.77
C LYS A 17 -28.13 -0.12 19.39
N ILE A 18 -28.03 -0.16 20.71
CA ILE A 18 -26.96 -0.87 21.42
C ILE A 18 -27.03 -2.36 21.10
N ARG A 19 -28.21 -2.98 21.21
CA ARG A 19 -28.43 -4.39 20.86
C ARG A 19 -28.07 -4.68 19.40
N GLN A 20 -28.49 -3.83 18.47
CA GLN A 20 -28.15 -3.96 17.05
C GLN A 20 -26.63 -3.83 16.81
N SER A 21 -25.98 -2.89 17.47
CA SER A 21 -24.54 -2.69 17.41
C SER A 21 -23.76 -3.91 17.94
N ALA A 22 -24.22 -4.51 19.04
CA ALA A 22 -23.64 -5.73 19.60
C ALA A 22 -23.78 -6.93 18.64
N LYS A 23 -24.99 -7.14 18.10
CA LYS A 23 -25.25 -8.18 17.10
C LYS A 23 -24.39 -8.02 15.85
N TYR A 24 -24.27 -6.79 15.35
CA TYR A 24 -23.42 -6.49 14.20
C TYR A 24 -21.94 -6.76 14.50
N ALA A 25 -21.44 -6.32 15.67
CA ALA A 25 -20.06 -6.58 16.05
C ALA A 25 -19.75 -8.08 16.12
N ALA A 26 -20.66 -8.88 16.69
CA ALA A 26 -20.54 -10.33 16.75
C ALA A 26 -20.65 -11.00 15.35
N SER A 27 -21.48 -10.46 14.45
CA SER A 27 -21.63 -11.02 13.10
C SER A 27 -20.42 -10.78 12.22
N VAL A 28 -19.72 -9.65 12.42
CA VAL A 28 -18.49 -9.31 11.67
C VAL A 28 -17.19 -9.78 12.33
N GLY A 29 -17.27 -10.51 13.44
CA GLY A 29 -16.07 -11.04 14.11
C GLY A 29 -15.27 -10.02 14.92
N GLN A 30 -15.87 -8.91 15.35
CA GLN A 30 -15.17 -7.91 16.15
C GLN A 30 -14.90 -8.44 17.56
N THR A 31 -13.79 -8.03 18.16
CA THR A 31 -13.52 -8.31 19.57
C THR A 31 -14.52 -7.58 20.45
N CYS A 32 -15.10 -8.28 21.44
CA CYS A 32 -15.91 -7.63 22.46
C CYS A 32 -15.06 -6.59 23.19
N TYR A 33 -15.66 -5.43 23.46
CA TYR A 33 -15.03 -4.40 24.27
C TYR A 33 -15.40 -4.58 25.73
N ASP A 34 -14.43 -4.42 26.61
CA ASP A 34 -14.68 -4.38 28.04
C ASP A 34 -15.53 -3.15 28.42
N LYS A 35 -16.18 -3.24 29.58
CA LYS A 35 -17.11 -2.23 30.09
C LYS A 35 -16.50 -0.82 30.11
N GLU A 36 -15.25 -0.70 30.56
CA GLU A 36 -14.53 0.58 30.59
C GLU A 36 -14.32 1.18 29.20
N ILE A 37 -13.99 0.33 28.22
CA ILE A 37 -13.78 0.77 26.83
C ILE A 37 -15.09 1.21 26.20
N LEU A 38 -16.20 0.51 26.49
CA LEU A 38 -17.53 0.90 26.01
C LEU A 38 -17.94 2.26 26.58
N LYS A 39 -17.71 2.50 27.88
CA LYS A 39 -17.94 3.80 28.50
C LYS A 39 -17.10 4.89 27.84
N ALA A 40 -15.79 4.67 27.70
CA ALA A 40 -14.88 5.67 27.15
C ALA A 40 -15.11 5.96 25.65
N LYS A 41 -15.30 4.93 24.82
CA LYS A 41 -15.39 5.08 23.35
C LYS A 41 -16.80 5.33 22.84
N LYS A 42 -17.81 4.76 23.51
CA LYS A 42 -19.21 4.79 23.07
C LYS A 42 -20.09 5.65 23.98
N GLY A 43 -19.61 6.06 25.15
CA GLY A 43 -20.38 6.87 26.09
C GLY A 43 -21.53 6.09 26.74
N TYR A 44 -21.42 4.77 26.82
CA TYR A 44 -22.46 3.93 27.42
C TYR A 44 -22.47 4.08 28.94
N THR A 45 -23.65 3.96 29.54
CA THR A 45 -23.78 3.74 30.99
C THR A 45 -23.38 2.30 31.34
N ASP A 46 -23.25 2.01 32.64
CA ASP A 46 -22.90 0.66 33.10
C ASP A 46 -23.93 -0.38 32.62
N ASP A 47 -25.23 -0.12 32.78
CA ASP A 47 -26.30 -1.01 32.33
C ASP A 47 -26.31 -1.19 30.80
N GLN A 48 -26.01 -0.12 30.06
CA GLN A 48 -25.94 -0.18 28.59
C GLN A 48 -24.77 -1.01 28.10
N ALA A 49 -23.62 -0.92 28.78
CA ALA A 49 -22.47 -1.74 28.48
C ALA A 49 -22.72 -3.22 28.82
N ASP A 50 -23.41 -3.51 29.92
CA ASP A 50 -23.81 -4.88 30.28
C ASP A 50 -24.76 -5.48 29.24
N VAL A 51 -25.75 -4.71 28.78
CA VAL A 51 -26.64 -5.12 27.68
C VAL A 51 -25.85 -5.38 26.38
N TYR A 52 -24.86 -4.55 26.07
CA TYR A 52 -24.01 -4.76 24.90
C TYR A 52 -23.22 -6.07 25.00
N ILE A 53 -22.55 -6.30 26.13
CA ILE A 53 -21.70 -7.48 26.35
C ILE A 53 -22.55 -8.75 26.34
N ALA A 54 -23.70 -8.75 27.01
CA ALA A 54 -24.62 -9.89 27.03
C ALA A 54 -25.07 -10.26 25.61
N VAL A 55 -25.58 -9.29 24.84
CA VAL A 55 -26.04 -9.52 23.47
C VAL A 55 -24.88 -9.89 22.54
N PHE A 56 -23.68 -9.35 22.75
CA PHE A 56 -22.51 -9.76 21.98
C PHE A 56 -22.20 -11.23 22.23
N ASN A 57 -22.09 -11.64 23.49
CA ASN A 57 -21.72 -13.01 23.87
C ASN A 57 -22.76 -14.04 23.41
N GLU A 58 -24.05 -13.70 23.43
CA GLU A 58 -25.13 -14.52 22.85
C GLU A 58 -24.94 -14.81 21.35
N ASN A 59 -24.29 -13.91 20.61
CA ASN A 59 -24.16 -13.99 19.14
C ASN A 59 -22.72 -14.30 18.67
N ALA A 60 -21.73 -14.25 19.56
CA ALA A 60 -20.32 -14.37 19.22
C ALA A 60 -19.94 -15.80 18.80
N GLY A 61 -20.59 -16.84 19.31
CA GLY A 61 -20.15 -18.21 19.05
C GLY A 61 -18.73 -18.45 19.56
N THR A 62 -18.00 -19.39 18.94
CA THR A 62 -16.63 -19.74 19.37
C THR A 62 -15.58 -18.70 18.93
N PRO A 63 -14.43 -18.59 19.64
CA PRO A 63 -13.33 -17.71 19.21
C PRO A 63 -12.82 -17.99 17.79
N GLN A 64 -12.84 -19.27 17.37
CA GLN A 64 -12.46 -19.67 16.02
C GLN A 64 -13.46 -19.16 14.97
N GLU A 65 -14.76 -19.28 15.23
CA GLU A 65 -15.79 -18.70 14.36
C GLU A 65 -15.69 -17.18 14.28
N GLN A 66 -15.40 -16.49 15.38
CA GLN A 66 -15.17 -15.05 15.38
C GLN A 66 -13.98 -14.67 14.49
N ALA A 67 -12.88 -15.42 14.55
CA ALA A 67 -11.73 -15.20 13.69
C ALA A 67 -12.08 -15.39 12.20
N ILE A 68 -12.87 -16.43 11.87
CA ILE A 68 -13.34 -16.68 10.51
C ILE A 68 -14.27 -15.55 10.02
N ARG A 69 -15.25 -15.12 10.84
CA ARG A 69 -16.15 -14.00 10.51
C ARG A 69 -15.38 -12.70 10.29
N LYS A 70 -14.39 -12.44 11.13
CA LYS A 70 -13.48 -11.28 10.99
C LYS A 70 -12.70 -11.32 9.68
N ALA A 71 -12.21 -12.51 9.31
CA ALA A 71 -11.49 -12.70 8.06
C ALA A 71 -12.39 -12.49 6.84
N ARG A 72 -13.58 -13.08 6.82
CA ARG A 72 -14.59 -12.87 5.77
C ARG A 72 -14.98 -11.40 5.63
N HIS A 73 -15.24 -10.72 6.74
CA HIS A 73 -15.57 -9.30 6.70
C HIS A 73 -14.40 -8.44 6.19
N ALA A 74 -13.17 -8.74 6.62
CA ALA A 74 -11.98 -8.05 6.10
C ALA A 74 -11.78 -8.27 4.59
N ALA A 75 -12.08 -9.47 4.09
CA ALA A 75 -12.03 -9.80 2.67
C ALA A 75 -13.09 -9.02 1.86
N GLN A 76 -14.33 -9.02 2.33
CA GLN A 76 -15.43 -8.24 1.73
C GLN A 76 -15.09 -6.75 1.68
N MET A 77 -14.57 -6.20 2.77
CA MET A 77 -14.16 -4.79 2.83
C MET A 77 -12.96 -4.49 1.93
N ALA A 78 -12.04 -5.44 1.75
CA ALA A 78 -10.92 -5.32 0.84
C ALA A 78 -11.40 -5.32 -0.61
N ALA A 79 -12.23 -6.29 -0.99
CA ALA A 79 -12.83 -6.42 -2.31
C ALA A 79 -13.66 -5.18 -2.67
N GLY A 80 -14.59 -4.77 -1.80
CA GLY A 80 -15.43 -3.58 -2.02
C GLY A 80 -14.65 -2.26 -2.13
N LYS A 81 -13.40 -2.21 -1.64
CA LYS A 81 -12.49 -1.05 -1.78
C LYS A 81 -11.54 -1.16 -2.98
N GLY A 82 -11.62 -2.21 -3.78
CA GLY A 82 -10.65 -2.46 -4.85
C GLY A 82 -9.28 -2.93 -4.36
N ALA A 83 -9.09 -3.27 -3.08
CA ALA A 83 -7.77 -3.71 -2.61
C ALA A 83 -7.36 -5.03 -3.27
N LEU A 84 -6.06 -5.24 -3.51
CA LEU A 84 -5.56 -6.54 -3.98
C LEU A 84 -5.80 -7.63 -2.92
N CYS A 85 -6.06 -8.85 -3.40
CA CYS A 85 -6.19 -10.01 -2.54
C CYS A 85 -4.84 -10.30 -1.87
N LEU A 86 -4.86 -10.57 -0.56
CA LEU A 86 -3.67 -11.00 0.17
C LEU A 86 -3.40 -12.49 -0.09
N THR A 87 -2.14 -12.87 -0.24
CA THR A 87 -1.75 -14.28 -0.33
C THR A 87 -1.93 -14.98 1.02
N LYS A 88 -2.07 -16.31 1.01
CA LYS A 88 -2.18 -17.12 2.24
C LYS A 88 -1.01 -16.84 3.18
N GLU A 89 0.22 -16.80 2.67
CA GLU A 89 1.41 -16.46 3.47
C GLU A 89 1.34 -15.07 4.13
N ALA A 90 0.86 -14.06 3.39
CA ALA A 90 0.73 -12.72 3.93
C ALA A 90 -0.34 -12.63 5.02
N LEU A 91 -1.38 -13.47 4.94
CA LEU A 91 -2.41 -13.59 5.98
C LEU A 91 -1.87 -14.30 7.23
N LEU A 92 -1.12 -15.39 7.06
CA LEU A 92 -0.48 -16.09 8.18
C LEU A 92 0.52 -15.18 8.91
N LYS A 93 1.34 -14.41 8.18
CA LYS A 93 2.24 -13.38 8.77
C LYS A 93 1.49 -12.28 9.52
N LYS A 94 0.23 -12.03 9.17
CA LYS A 94 -0.66 -11.09 9.88
C LYS A 94 -1.38 -11.73 11.08
N GLY A 95 -1.10 -12.99 11.40
CA GLY A 95 -1.66 -13.70 12.55
C GLY A 95 -3.04 -14.32 12.29
N TYR A 96 -3.43 -14.50 11.03
CA TYR A 96 -4.61 -15.31 10.71
C TYR A 96 -4.28 -16.79 10.89
N SER A 97 -5.25 -17.59 11.37
CA SER A 97 -5.16 -19.05 11.31
C SER A 97 -5.32 -19.54 9.86
N GLU A 98 -4.99 -20.79 9.60
CA GLU A 98 -5.15 -21.40 8.27
C GLU A 98 -6.61 -21.33 7.80
N GLN A 99 -7.54 -21.78 8.64
CA GLN A 99 -8.98 -21.76 8.35
C GLN A 99 -9.50 -20.33 8.12
N ALA A 100 -9.02 -19.34 8.89
CA ALA A 100 -9.40 -17.95 8.69
C ALA A 100 -8.81 -17.38 7.39
N SER A 101 -7.63 -17.81 6.98
CA SER A 101 -6.99 -17.40 5.73
C SER A 101 -7.72 -17.96 4.52
N GLU A 102 -8.16 -19.21 4.55
CA GLU A 102 -8.97 -19.82 3.50
C GLU A 102 -10.34 -19.15 3.39
N ALA A 103 -10.98 -18.89 4.53
CA ALA A 103 -12.24 -18.15 4.56
C ALA A 103 -12.10 -16.72 4.02
N TYR A 104 -10.95 -16.06 4.22
CA TYR A 104 -10.66 -14.76 3.62
C TYR A 104 -10.60 -14.86 2.09
N LEU A 105 -9.84 -15.82 1.55
CA LEU A 105 -9.66 -15.98 0.11
C LEU A 105 -10.97 -16.30 -0.59
N ALA A 106 -11.78 -17.20 -0.03
CA ALA A 106 -13.11 -17.55 -0.56
C ALA A 106 -14.04 -16.32 -0.56
N ALA A 107 -14.17 -15.63 0.58
CA ALA A 107 -15.03 -14.45 0.69
C ALA A 107 -14.57 -13.29 -0.21
N TYR A 108 -13.26 -13.16 -0.43
CA TYR A 108 -12.73 -12.15 -1.37
C TYR A 108 -13.16 -12.47 -2.80
N LYS A 109 -13.01 -13.74 -3.25
CA LYS A 109 -13.42 -14.16 -4.60
C LYS A 109 -14.91 -13.91 -4.83
N GLU A 110 -15.76 -14.28 -3.87
CA GLU A 110 -17.21 -14.03 -3.92
C GLU A 110 -17.55 -12.54 -4.00
N SER A 111 -16.78 -11.69 -3.32
CA SER A 111 -17.09 -10.24 -3.19
C SER A 111 -16.37 -9.36 -4.22
N LYS A 112 -15.41 -9.91 -4.98
CA LYS A 112 -14.60 -9.16 -5.95
C LYS A 112 -15.49 -8.62 -7.08
N GLY A 113 -16.51 -9.36 -7.48
CA GLY A 113 -17.27 -9.07 -8.70
C GLY A 113 -16.40 -9.28 -9.94
N SER A 114 -16.77 -8.65 -11.05
CA SER A 114 -15.97 -8.72 -12.28
C SER A 114 -14.63 -8.00 -12.14
N ASP A 115 -13.66 -8.37 -12.96
CA ASP A 115 -12.34 -7.73 -12.96
C ASP A 115 -12.40 -6.25 -13.36
N GLU A 116 -13.33 -5.89 -14.25
CA GLU A 116 -13.58 -4.51 -14.65
C GLU A 116 -14.11 -3.66 -13.49
N GLU A 117 -15.09 -4.17 -12.73
CA GLU A 117 -15.60 -3.49 -11.54
C GLU A 117 -14.48 -3.28 -10.51
N GLN A 118 -13.63 -4.28 -10.34
CA GLN A 118 -12.51 -4.20 -9.42
C GLN A 118 -11.47 -3.18 -9.88
N ALA A 119 -11.16 -3.13 -11.17
CA ALA A 119 -10.28 -2.12 -11.76
C ALA A 119 -10.84 -0.70 -11.59
N ILE A 120 -12.16 -0.51 -11.74
CA ILE A 120 -12.83 0.77 -11.50
C ILE A 120 -12.72 1.17 -10.02
N ARG A 121 -12.94 0.25 -9.07
CA ARG A 121 -12.78 0.51 -7.63
C ARG A 121 -11.33 0.89 -7.30
N GLN A 122 -10.35 0.20 -7.89
CA GLN A 122 -8.92 0.51 -7.76
C GLN A 122 -8.59 1.91 -8.27
N ALA A 123 -9.06 2.26 -9.47
CA ALA A 123 -8.86 3.56 -10.07
C ALA A 123 -9.42 4.69 -9.19
N ARG A 124 -10.66 4.53 -8.70
CA ARG A 124 -11.29 5.49 -7.78
C ARG A 124 -10.49 5.67 -6.49
N ARG A 125 -10.00 4.57 -5.90
CA ARG A 125 -9.20 4.62 -4.68
C ARG A 125 -7.85 5.30 -4.90
N ALA A 126 -7.18 5.01 -6.01
CA ALA A 126 -5.91 5.64 -6.38
C ALA A 126 -6.11 7.16 -6.55
N ALA A 127 -7.18 7.57 -7.26
CA ALA A 127 -7.53 8.98 -7.44
C ALA A 127 -7.77 9.71 -6.11
N GLN A 128 -8.53 9.10 -5.21
CA GLN A 128 -8.78 9.64 -3.87
C GLN A 128 -7.49 9.81 -3.08
N LEU A 129 -6.59 8.82 -3.13
CA LEU A 129 -5.32 8.87 -2.41
C LEU A 129 -4.43 10.01 -2.94
N VAL A 130 -4.32 10.16 -4.26
CA VAL A 130 -3.55 11.25 -4.89
C VAL A 130 -4.12 12.61 -4.50
N ALA A 131 -5.44 12.80 -4.56
CA ALA A 131 -6.09 14.03 -4.14
C ALA A 131 -5.95 14.30 -2.63
N MET A 132 -5.96 13.28 -1.78
CA MET A 132 -5.72 13.43 -0.34
C MET A 132 -4.28 13.85 -0.01
N HIS A 133 -3.34 13.57 -0.92
CA HIS A 133 -1.94 13.93 -0.75
C HIS A 133 -1.56 15.30 -1.34
N GLY A 134 -2.51 16.03 -1.95
CA GLY A 134 -2.19 17.32 -2.56
C GLY A 134 -1.41 17.19 -3.88
N ALA A 135 -1.39 16.00 -4.48
CA ALA A 135 -0.63 15.73 -5.70
C ALA A 135 -1.49 16.05 -6.93
N PRO A 136 -0.89 16.58 -8.01
CA PRO A 136 -1.64 17.01 -9.19
C PRO A 136 -2.35 15.84 -9.87
N CYS A 137 -3.47 16.15 -10.54
CA CYS A 137 -4.21 15.15 -11.30
C CYS A 137 -3.42 14.74 -12.54
N PRO A 138 -3.15 13.44 -12.77
CA PRO A 138 -2.60 12.97 -14.03
C PRO A 138 -3.60 13.19 -15.17
N THR A 139 -3.09 13.48 -16.37
CA THR A 139 -3.93 13.58 -17.58
C THR A 139 -4.42 12.20 -18.02
N LYS A 140 -5.48 12.16 -18.85
CA LYS A 140 -6.01 10.90 -19.41
C LYS A 140 -4.90 10.12 -20.14
N GLU A 141 -4.06 10.78 -20.91
CA GLU A 141 -2.93 10.17 -21.61
C GLU A 141 -1.91 9.51 -20.68
N VAL A 142 -1.59 10.18 -19.55
CA VAL A 142 -0.68 9.61 -18.54
C VAL A 142 -1.31 8.40 -17.86
N LEU A 143 -2.63 8.38 -17.67
CA LEU A 143 -3.34 7.22 -17.13
C LEU A 143 -3.34 6.05 -18.13
N LEU A 144 -3.60 6.29 -19.42
CA LEU A 144 -3.53 5.26 -20.46
C LEU A 144 -2.12 4.65 -20.53
N LYS A 145 -1.07 5.48 -20.49
CA LYS A 145 0.33 5.02 -20.42
C LYS A 145 0.65 4.20 -19.16
N LYS A 146 -0.09 4.42 -18.08
CA LYS A 146 0.00 3.63 -16.84
C LYS A 146 -0.81 2.33 -16.89
N GLY A 147 -1.42 1.99 -18.02
CA GLY A 147 -2.20 0.77 -18.22
C GLY A 147 -3.66 0.87 -17.78
N TYR A 148 -4.19 2.08 -17.57
CA TYR A 148 -5.62 2.25 -17.33
C TYR A 148 -6.38 2.14 -18.66
N THR A 149 -7.54 1.50 -18.63
CA THR A 149 -8.52 1.55 -19.71
C THR A 149 -9.22 2.91 -19.77
N GLU A 150 -9.98 3.19 -20.82
CA GLU A 150 -10.74 4.43 -20.94
C GLU A 150 -11.73 4.61 -19.77
N GLN A 151 -12.51 3.57 -19.49
CA GLN A 151 -13.51 3.57 -18.42
C GLN A 151 -12.89 3.79 -17.04
N THR A 152 -11.75 3.14 -16.76
CA THR A 152 -11.07 3.30 -15.47
C THR A 152 -10.39 4.66 -15.34
N SER A 153 -9.90 5.23 -16.46
CA SER A 153 -9.38 6.60 -16.50
C SER A 153 -10.46 7.63 -16.21
N GLU A 154 -11.65 7.47 -16.78
CA GLU A 154 -12.79 8.36 -16.50
C GLU A 154 -13.25 8.26 -15.06
N ALA A 155 -13.35 7.04 -14.52
CA ALA A 155 -13.66 6.81 -13.12
C ALA A 155 -12.62 7.43 -12.17
N TYR A 156 -11.33 7.38 -12.54
CA TYR A 156 -10.25 8.02 -11.82
C TYR A 156 -10.45 9.54 -11.78
N LEU A 157 -10.61 10.17 -12.95
CA LEU A 157 -10.74 11.62 -13.07
C LEU A 157 -11.97 12.15 -12.32
N ALA A 158 -13.10 11.44 -12.40
CA ALA A 158 -14.30 11.78 -11.66
C ALA A 158 -14.10 11.69 -10.14
N ALA A 159 -13.44 10.63 -9.65
CA ALA A 159 -13.15 10.46 -8.23
C ALA A 159 -12.15 11.50 -7.69
N TYR A 160 -11.16 11.87 -8.51
CA TYR A 160 -10.22 12.93 -8.17
C TYR A 160 -10.93 14.27 -8.00
N LYS A 161 -11.75 14.68 -8.98
CA LYS A 161 -12.55 15.92 -8.93
C LYS A 161 -13.51 15.99 -7.75
N LYS A 162 -13.99 14.83 -7.27
CA LYS A 162 -14.83 14.78 -6.07
C LYS A 162 -14.04 15.02 -4.78
N THR A 163 -12.73 14.75 -4.78
CA THR A 163 -11.90 14.68 -3.57
C THR A 163 -10.87 15.82 -3.47
N ASN A 164 -10.50 16.43 -4.61
CA ASN A 164 -9.46 17.47 -4.67
C ASN A 164 -9.84 18.73 -3.87
N GLY A 165 -11.10 19.15 -3.88
CA GLY A 165 -11.51 20.38 -3.23
C GLY A 165 -10.93 21.60 -3.94
N THR A 166 -10.55 22.63 -3.19
CA THR A 166 -9.94 23.85 -3.74
C THR A 166 -8.43 23.69 -3.95
N ASP A 167 -7.83 24.57 -4.76
CA ASP A 167 -6.37 24.58 -4.95
C ASP A 167 -5.62 24.87 -3.65
N GLU A 168 -6.19 25.70 -2.77
CA GLU A 168 -5.63 25.96 -1.44
C GLU A 168 -5.70 24.72 -0.55
N ASP A 169 -6.80 23.96 -0.59
CA ASP A 169 -6.88 22.67 0.13
C ASP A 169 -5.80 21.69 -0.34
N GLN A 170 -5.51 21.66 -1.64
CA GLN A 170 -4.43 20.85 -2.21
C GLN A 170 -3.06 21.34 -1.73
N ALA A 171 -2.81 22.65 -1.74
CA ALA A 171 -1.58 23.24 -1.25
C ALA A 171 -1.36 22.93 0.25
N ILE A 172 -2.40 23.03 1.06
CA ILE A 172 -2.38 22.70 2.49
C ILE A 172 -2.07 21.21 2.71
N ARG A 173 -2.71 20.30 1.97
CA ARG A 173 -2.44 18.84 2.05
C ARG A 173 -1.00 18.53 1.67
N LYS A 174 -0.51 19.13 0.57
CA LYS A 174 0.86 18.98 0.09
C LYS A 174 1.86 19.50 1.12
N ALA A 175 1.61 20.67 1.71
CA ALA A 175 2.45 21.26 2.74
C ALA A 175 2.54 20.39 4.00
N ARG A 176 1.40 19.92 4.50
CA ARG A 176 1.36 19.00 5.64
C ARG A 176 2.16 17.73 5.38
N ARG A 177 2.01 17.14 4.19
CA ARG A 177 2.73 15.92 3.82
C ARG A 177 4.23 16.17 3.69
N ALA A 178 4.63 17.25 3.04
CA ALA A 178 6.03 17.63 2.90
C ALA A 178 6.69 17.82 4.28
N ALA A 179 6.00 18.47 5.21
CA ALA A 179 6.46 18.63 6.59
C ALA A 179 6.65 17.29 7.33
N GLN A 180 5.67 16.37 7.19
CA GLN A 180 5.76 15.03 7.77
C GLN A 180 6.92 14.22 7.19
N VAL A 181 7.15 14.31 5.87
CA VAL A 181 8.25 13.63 5.20
C VAL A 181 9.60 14.21 5.66
N ALA A 182 9.72 15.54 5.69
CA ALA A 182 10.91 16.24 6.17
C ALA A 182 11.25 15.83 7.62
N ALA A 183 10.28 15.88 8.52
CA ALA A 183 10.46 15.43 9.90
C ALA A 183 10.76 13.92 10.01
N GLY A 184 10.17 13.09 9.13
CA GLY A 184 10.46 11.66 9.06
C GLY A 184 11.88 11.34 8.54
N GLN A 185 12.48 12.26 7.78
CA GLN A 185 13.84 12.14 7.24
C GLN A 185 14.90 12.79 8.13
N GLY A 186 14.50 13.52 9.18
CA GLY A 186 15.46 14.25 10.02
C GLY A 186 16.01 15.52 9.36
N THR A 187 15.35 16.06 8.34
CA THR A 187 15.79 17.28 7.64
C THR A 187 15.40 18.51 8.45
N PRO A 188 16.26 19.54 8.57
CA PRO A 188 15.97 20.74 9.34
C PRO A 188 14.70 21.46 8.84
N CYS A 189 13.95 22.05 9.76
CA CYS A 189 12.74 22.78 9.44
C CYS A 189 13.08 24.11 8.72
N PRO A 190 12.56 24.37 7.51
CA PRO A 190 12.72 25.67 6.86
C PRO A 190 11.98 26.78 7.63
N THR A 191 12.45 28.01 7.50
CA THR A 191 11.75 29.20 8.04
C THR A 191 10.50 29.52 7.22
N LYS A 192 9.55 30.28 7.80
CA LYS A 192 8.36 30.75 7.08
C LYS A 192 8.76 31.50 5.80
N GLU A 193 9.77 32.36 5.87
CA GLU A 193 10.30 33.08 4.71
C GLU A 193 10.85 32.16 3.62
N ALA A 194 11.57 31.10 4.00
CA ALA A 194 12.07 30.11 3.04
C ALA A 194 10.91 29.34 2.37
N LEU A 195 9.84 29.05 3.09
CA LEU A 195 8.64 28.42 2.54
C LEU A 195 7.91 29.36 1.56
N LEU A 196 7.75 30.64 1.90
CA LEU A 196 7.17 31.64 1.00
C LEU A 196 8.00 31.77 -0.29
N LYS A 197 9.34 31.81 -0.19
CA LYS A 197 10.24 31.80 -1.35
C LYS A 197 10.11 30.53 -2.20
N LYS A 198 9.78 29.40 -1.58
CA LYS A 198 9.47 28.13 -2.26
C LYS A 198 8.05 28.10 -2.87
N GLY A 199 7.31 29.19 -2.81
CA GLY A 199 5.98 29.32 -3.41
C GLY A 199 4.82 28.76 -2.56
N TYR A 200 5.04 28.54 -1.26
CA TYR A 200 3.93 28.23 -0.35
C TYR A 200 3.10 29.49 -0.06
N SER A 201 1.78 29.33 0.07
CA SER A 201 0.92 30.37 0.63
C SER A 201 1.24 30.61 2.11
N GLU A 202 0.75 31.71 2.69
CA GLU A 202 0.90 31.96 4.12
C GLU A 202 0.27 30.86 4.97
N GLN A 203 -0.95 30.45 4.61
CA GLN A 203 -1.68 29.38 5.30
C GLN A 203 -0.96 28.03 5.17
N ALA A 204 -0.51 27.68 3.96
CA ALA A 204 0.22 26.43 3.75
C ALA A 204 1.55 26.42 4.51
N SER A 205 2.24 27.56 4.61
CA SER A 205 3.47 27.70 5.38
C SER A 205 3.24 27.49 6.88
N GLU A 206 2.16 28.04 7.44
CA GLU A 206 1.80 27.84 8.85
C GLU A 206 1.44 26.39 9.15
N ILE A 207 0.67 25.76 8.26
CA ILE A 207 0.33 24.34 8.38
C ILE A 207 1.58 23.46 8.27
N TYR A 208 2.52 23.80 7.39
CA TYR A 208 3.80 23.09 7.29
C TYR A 208 4.53 23.11 8.63
N LEU A 209 4.71 24.31 9.22
CA LEU A 209 5.45 24.47 10.47
C LEU A 209 4.77 23.73 11.64
N ALA A 210 3.43 23.78 11.71
CA ALA A 210 2.66 23.04 12.71
C ALA A 210 2.82 21.52 12.55
N ALA A 211 2.64 21.01 11.32
CA ALA A 211 2.75 19.58 11.04
C ALA A 211 4.18 19.03 11.24
N TYR A 212 5.19 19.86 10.95
CA TYR A 212 6.58 19.50 11.21
C TYR A 212 6.81 19.34 12.71
N LYS A 213 6.36 20.31 13.53
CA LYS A 213 6.50 20.26 14.99
C LYS A 213 5.81 19.02 15.59
N GLU A 214 4.62 18.69 15.11
CA GLU A 214 3.89 17.48 15.52
C GLU A 214 4.66 16.18 15.18
N SER A 215 5.36 16.17 14.04
CA SER A 215 6.03 14.96 13.52
C SER A 215 7.51 14.85 13.91
N LYS A 216 8.12 15.92 14.41
CA LYS A 216 9.56 16.01 14.70
C LYS A 216 9.98 14.98 15.75
N GLY A 217 9.18 14.76 16.80
CA GLY A 217 9.63 13.98 17.95
C GLY A 217 10.80 14.69 18.66
N THR A 218 11.64 13.93 19.37
CA THR A 218 12.80 14.48 20.08
C THR A 218 13.97 14.76 19.14
N ASP A 219 14.97 15.51 19.63
CA ASP A 219 16.17 15.83 18.83
C ASP A 219 17.04 14.58 18.58
N GLU A 220 17.07 13.63 19.52
CA GLU A 220 17.75 12.35 19.35
C GLU A 220 17.09 11.50 18.27
N GLU A 221 15.75 11.41 18.26
CA GLU A 221 15.01 10.73 17.21
C GLU A 221 15.26 11.37 15.84
N GLN A 222 15.31 12.70 15.77
CA GLN A 222 15.65 13.42 14.54
C GLN A 222 17.06 13.08 14.05
N ALA A 223 18.05 13.03 14.95
CA ALA A 223 19.42 12.67 14.59
C ALA A 223 19.51 11.24 14.05
N ILE A 224 18.78 10.29 14.66
CA ILE A 224 18.70 8.89 14.21
C ILE A 224 18.03 8.80 12.83
N ARG A 225 16.91 9.51 12.61
CA ARG A 225 16.20 9.55 11.32
C ARG A 225 17.10 10.12 10.22
N LYS A 226 17.82 11.20 10.51
CA LYS A 226 18.79 11.83 9.61
C LYS A 226 19.90 10.84 9.24
N ALA A 227 20.51 10.18 10.23
CA ALA A 227 21.54 9.18 10.01
C ALA A 227 21.03 8.04 9.08
N SER A 228 19.84 7.52 9.38
CA SER A 228 19.19 6.46 8.60
C SER A 228 18.84 6.91 7.17
N TYR A 229 18.45 8.17 6.98
CA TYR A 229 18.19 8.75 5.66
C TYR A 229 19.48 8.86 4.83
N VAL A 230 20.55 9.38 5.41
CA VAL A 230 21.86 9.48 4.74
C VAL A 230 22.39 8.09 4.38
N ALA A 231 22.23 7.08 5.23
CA ALA A 231 22.61 5.69 4.94
C ALA A 231 21.86 5.13 3.71
N ARG A 232 20.56 5.40 3.59
CA ARG A 232 19.78 4.99 2.41
C ARG A 232 20.26 5.68 1.14
N LEU A 233 20.54 6.98 1.20
CA LEU A 233 21.11 7.72 0.07
C LEU A 233 22.47 7.19 -0.35
N ALA A 234 23.31 6.83 0.62
CA ALA A 234 24.62 6.23 0.39
C ALA A 234 24.52 4.92 -0.40
N VAL A 235 23.63 4.00 -0.01
CA VAL A 235 23.39 2.74 -0.74
C VAL A 235 22.82 2.99 -2.13
N SER A 236 21.88 3.93 -2.26
CA SER A 236 21.29 4.30 -3.56
C SER A 236 22.38 4.77 -4.54
N ARG A 237 23.28 5.65 -4.07
CA ARG A 237 24.41 6.19 -4.83
C ARG A 237 25.59 5.22 -4.98
N GLY A 238 25.53 4.04 -4.34
CA GLY A 238 26.62 3.06 -4.37
C GLY A 238 27.87 3.47 -3.59
N THR A 239 27.76 4.43 -2.66
CA THR A 239 28.92 4.85 -1.86
C THR A 239 29.28 3.79 -0.82
N PRO A 240 30.57 3.53 -0.56
CA PRO A 240 31.02 2.54 0.41
C PRO A 240 30.59 2.90 1.83
N CYS A 241 30.35 1.88 2.66
CA CYS A 241 29.97 2.06 4.05
C CYS A 241 31.16 2.60 4.86
N PRO A 242 31.04 3.77 5.53
CA PRO A 242 32.06 4.25 6.47
C PRO A 242 32.13 3.36 7.72
N THR A 243 33.30 3.28 8.35
CA THR A 243 33.44 2.61 9.66
C THR A 243 32.77 3.40 10.79
N LYS A 244 32.44 2.74 11.91
CA LYS A 244 31.88 3.40 13.10
C LYS A 244 32.77 4.56 13.56
N GLU A 245 34.08 4.34 13.60
CA GLU A 245 35.06 5.38 13.95
C GLU A 245 35.03 6.58 13.01
N ALA A 246 34.88 6.36 11.70
CA ALA A 246 34.78 7.44 10.72
C ALA A 246 33.47 8.24 10.90
N LEU A 247 32.38 7.59 11.33
CA LEU A 247 31.13 8.27 11.67
C LEU A 247 31.27 9.11 12.95
N LEU A 248 31.91 8.57 14.00
CA LEU A 248 32.17 9.32 15.23
C LEU A 248 33.05 10.56 14.95
N LYS A 249 34.10 10.43 14.12
CA LYS A 249 34.91 11.58 13.67
C LYS A 249 34.12 12.61 12.88
N LYS A 250 33.03 12.20 12.22
CA LYS A 250 32.08 13.09 11.51
C LYS A 250 31.04 13.73 12.44
N GLY A 251 31.14 13.52 13.75
CA GLY A 251 30.24 14.11 14.74
C GLY A 251 28.96 13.30 14.99
N TYR A 252 28.90 12.04 14.56
CA TYR A 252 27.81 11.15 14.96
C TYR A 252 27.99 10.70 16.41
N THR A 253 26.88 10.55 17.13
CA THR A 253 26.85 9.85 18.42
C THR A 253 26.91 8.33 18.21
N GLU A 254 27.19 7.56 19.26
CA GLU A 254 27.18 6.10 19.18
C GLU A 254 25.86 5.55 18.60
N GLN A 255 24.73 5.99 19.15
CA GLN A 255 23.40 5.57 18.71
C GLN A 255 23.12 5.91 17.23
N THR A 256 23.50 7.11 16.79
CA THR A 256 23.28 7.52 15.40
C THR A 256 24.21 6.80 14.43
N SER A 257 25.44 6.47 14.86
CA SER A 257 26.37 5.65 14.07
C SER A 257 25.86 4.21 13.90
N GLU A 258 25.29 3.61 14.95
CA GLU A 258 24.70 2.27 14.90
C GLU A 258 23.45 2.24 14.01
N ALA A 259 22.58 3.25 14.14
CA ALA A 259 21.42 3.39 13.27
C ALA A 259 21.80 3.55 11.79
N TYR A 260 22.86 4.31 11.49
CA TYR A 260 23.41 4.44 10.14
C TYR A 260 23.82 3.08 9.59
N LEU A 261 24.68 2.35 10.31
CA LEU A 261 25.24 1.08 9.86
C LEU A 261 24.15 0.02 9.67
N ALA A 262 23.25 -0.11 10.64
CA ALA A 262 22.12 -1.04 10.55
C ALA A 262 21.21 -0.73 9.34
N THR A 263 20.95 0.56 9.07
CA THR A 263 20.14 0.99 7.94
C THR A 263 20.86 0.77 6.61
N TYR A 264 22.17 0.99 6.56
CA TYR A 264 22.99 0.75 5.37
C TYR A 264 22.92 -0.73 4.97
N GLU A 265 23.22 -1.63 5.91
CA GLU A 265 23.18 -3.07 5.64
C GLU A 265 21.79 -3.55 5.23
N LYS A 266 20.74 -3.12 5.95
CA LYS A 266 19.36 -3.44 5.59
C LYS A 266 19.01 -2.96 4.18
N SER A 267 19.42 -1.75 3.80
CA SER A 267 19.13 -1.18 2.49
C SER A 267 19.92 -1.85 1.38
N LYS A 268 21.17 -2.24 1.65
CA LYS A 268 22.03 -3.00 0.74
C LYS A 268 21.46 -4.39 0.49
N ASN A 269 21.06 -5.10 1.54
CA ASN A 269 20.42 -6.42 1.42
C ASN A 269 19.11 -6.32 0.62
N ALA A 270 18.30 -5.29 0.86
CA ALA A 270 17.09 -5.05 0.09
C ALA A 270 17.37 -4.75 -1.40
N LYS A 271 18.45 -4.00 -1.70
CA LYS A 271 18.88 -3.72 -3.09
C LYS A 271 19.34 -4.99 -3.78
N ASN A 272 20.17 -5.80 -3.11
CA ASN A 272 20.66 -7.06 -3.66
C ASN A 272 19.51 -8.06 -3.89
N ALA A 273 18.60 -8.21 -2.93
CA ALA A 273 17.44 -9.09 -3.09
C ALA A 273 16.53 -8.68 -4.26
N ARG A 274 16.43 -7.38 -4.56
CA ARG A 274 15.71 -6.91 -5.77
C ARG A 274 16.45 -7.29 -7.04
N LEU A 275 17.76 -7.06 -7.11
CA LEU A 275 18.59 -7.43 -8.25
C LEU A 275 18.53 -8.94 -8.53
N THR A 276 18.60 -9.77 -7.49
CA THR A 276 18.48 -11.23 -7.63
C THR A 276 17.11 -11.62 -8.21
N ARG A 277 16.02 -11.04 -7.70
CA ARG A 277 14.68 -11.31 -8.25
C ARG A 277 14.53 -10.84 -9.70
N GLU A 278 15.10 -9.69 -10.05
CA GLU A 278 15.10 -9.21 -11.44
C GLU A 278 15.88 -10.15 -12.37
N GLN A 279 17.00 -10.69 -11.91
CA GLN A 279 17.77 -11.71 -12.65
C GLN A 279 17.00 -13.01 -12.81
N GLU A 280 16.35 -13.51 -11.76
CA GLU A 280 15.49 -14.70 -11.80
C GLU A 280 14.36 -14.52 -12.82
N LEU A 281 13.68 -13.36 -12.80
CA LEU A 281 12.62 -13.05 -13.76
C LEU A 281 13.13 -13.01 -15.20
N GLN A 282 14.32 -12.43 -15.44
CA GLN A 282 14.94 -12.43 -16.77
C GLN A 282 15.31 -13.83 -17.24
N GLN A 283 15.83 -14.68 -16.35
CA GLN A 283 16.15 -16.06 -16.68
C GLN A 283 14.89 -16.86 -17.05
N LEU A 284 13.81 -16.71 -16.28
CA LEU A 284 12.52 -17.34 -16.59
C LEU A 284 11.97 -16.85 -17.93
N GLN A 285 12.07 -15.56 -18.23
CA GLN A 285 11.63 -15.01 -19.51
C GLN A 285 12.45 -15.55 -20.69
N ASN A 286 13.76 -15.70 -20.52
CA ASN A 286 14.63 -16.29 -21.53
C ASN A 286 14.31 -17.77 -21.76
N GLN A 287 14.01 -18.53 -20.69
CA GLN A 287 13.57 -19.91 -20.79
C GLN A 287 12.24 -20.03 -21.55
N LEU A 288 11.28 -19.14 -21.26
CA LEU A 288 9.98 -19.11 -21.94
C LEU A 288 10.12 -18.80 -23.44
N ASN A 289 10.99 -17.85 -23.80
CA ASN A 289 11.27 -17.54 -25.20
C ASN A 289 11.92 -18.72 -25.92
N GLN A 290 12.82 -19.46 -25.27
CA GLN A 290 13.47 -20.65 -25.82
C GLN A 290 12.53 -21.86 -25.94
N SER A 291 11.54 -22.01 -25.05
CA SER A 291 10.55 -23.09 -25.14
C SER A 291 9.52 -22.85 -26.24
N ASN A 292 9.14 -21.59 -26.48
CA ASN A 292 8.25 -21.22 -27.59
C ASN A 292 8.89 -21.45 -28.96
N GLU A 293 10.22 -21.31 -29.08
CA GLU A 293 10.95 -21.63 -30.32
C GLU A 293 11.09 -23.15 -30.56
N LYS A 294 10.94 -23.99 -29.52
CA LYS A 294 11.15 -25.44 -29.59
C LYS A 294 9.86 -26.27 -29.54
N ASN A 295 8.68 -25.65 -29.41
CA ASN A 295 7.40 -26.34 -29.14
C ASN A 295 7.47 -27.35 -27.98
N ASP A 296 8.34 -27.08 -27.00
CA ASP A 296 8.61 -28.00 -25.90
C ASP A 296 7.98 -27.42 -24.62
N TYR A 297 6.70 -27.77 -24.40
CA TYR A 297 5.88 -27.23 -23.31
C TYR A 297 6.21 -27.81 -21.93
N SER A 298 7.25 -28.65 -21.83
CA SER A 298 7.71 -29.24 -20.56
C SER A 298 8.22 -28.21 -19.55
N CYS A 299 8.62 -27.01 -20.00
CA CYS A 299 9.03 -25.89 -19.16
C CYS A 299 7.84 -25.21 -18.45
N PHE A 300 6.60 -25.39 -18.92
CA PHE A 300 5.42 -24.78 -18.29
C PHE A 300 5.12 -25.39 -16.92
N ALA A 301 5.34 -26.69 -16.73
CA ALA A 301 5.14 -27.37 -15.45
C ALA A 301 6.06 -26.80 -14.35
N SER A 302 7.34 -26.55 -14.68
CA SER A 302 8.28 -25.92 -13.74
C SER A 302 7.99 -24.46 -13.42
N LEU A 303 7.34 -23.74 -14.35
CA LEU A 303 6.94 -22.35 -14.19
C LEU A 303 5.73 -22.22 -13.26
N ILE A 304 4.77 -23.15 -13.37
CA ILE A 304 3.58 -23.26 -12.52
C ILE A 304 3.98 -23.65 -11.08
N ASP A 305 4.91 -24.59 -10.92
CA ASP A 305 5.47 -24.97 -9.61
C ASP A 305 6.24 -23.82 -8.94
N SER A 306 7.04 -23.07 -9.70
CA SER A 306 7.81 -21.93 -9.17
C SER A 306 6.93 -20.71 -8.82
N LEU A 307 5.75 -20.59 -9.44
CA LEU A 307 4.73 -19.58 -9.12
C LEU A 307 3.78 -20.03 -7.98
N GLY A 308 3.97 -21.24 -7.43
CA GLY A 308 3.23 -21.75 -6.28
C GLY A 308 1.81 -22.24 -6.61
N TYR A 309 1.54 -22.61 -7.87
CA TYR A 309 0.31 -23.27 -8.25
C TYR A 309 0.53 -24.79 -8.26
N GLN A 310 0.14 -25.48 -7.17
CA GLN A 310 -0.04 -26.93 -7.23
C GLN A 310 -1.44 -27.22 -7.77
N GLU A 311 -1.52 -27.76 -8.99
CA GLU A 311 -2.69 -28.50 -9.43
C GLU A 311 -2.48 -29.99 -9.10
N ASP A 312 -3.27 -30.49 -8.15
CA ASP A 312 -3.39 -31.93 -7.91
C ASP A 312 -4.04 -32.58 -9.15
N THR A 313 -3.23 -33.02 -10.11
CA THR A 313 -3.70 -33.80 -11.27
C THR A 313 -3.30 -35.26 -11.10
N SER A 314 -4.12 -36.01 -10.36
CA SER A 314 -4.21 -37.46 -10.51
C SER A 314 -5.56 -37.80 -11.13
N SER A 315 -5.65 -37.76 -12.46
CA SER A 315 -6.70 -38.45 -13.23
C SER A 315 -6.23 -38.58 -14.68
N SER A 316 -5.90 -39.79 -15.09
CA SER A 316 -5.62 -40.18 -16.46
C SER A 316 -6.86 -39.97 -17.33
N LEU A 317 -6.74 -39.21 -18.42
CA LEU A 317 -7.77 -39.05 -19.43
C LEU A 317 -7.47 -39.94 -20.64
N THR A 318 -8.51 -40.65 -21.08
CA THR A 318 -8.48 -41.64 -22.17
C THR A 318 -8.61 -40.99 -23.56
N GLU A 319 -8.11 -41.67 -24.58
CA GLU A 319 -7.99 -41.31 -26.01
C GLU A 319 -9.29 -40.83 -26.74
N GLN A 320 -10.41 -40.65 -26.04
CA GLN A 320 -11.64 -40.05 -26.59
C GLN A 320 -11.78 -38.54 -26.34
N GLU A 321 -10.94 -37.93 -25.50
CA GLU A 321 -10.95 -36.47 -25.29
C GLU A 321 -9.99 -35.69 -26.20
N GLU A 322 -9.04 -36.37 -26.86
CA GLU A 322 -8.13 -35.75 -27.83
C GLU A 322 -8.82 -35.34 -29.13
N GLN A 323 -9.98 -35.94 -29.46
CA GLN A 323 -10.75 -35.58 -30.66
C GLN A 323 -11.75 -34.44 -30.45
N TYR A 324 -12.05 -34.03 -29.21
CA TYR A 324 -12.89 -32.85 -28.94
C TYR A 324 -12.06 -31.54 -28.84
N LEU A 325 -10.76 -31.67 -28.59
CA LEU A 325 -9.81 -30.53 -28.50
C LEU A 325 -9.31 -30.03 -29.87
N ALA A 326 -9.49 -30.80 -30.95
CA ALA A 326 -9.13 -30.38 -32.31
C ALA A 326 -10.22 -29.54 -32.99
N GLU A 327 -11.47 -29.57 -32.51
CA GLU A 327 -12.61 -28.88 -33.14
C GLU A 327 -12.97 -27.53 -32.46
N VAL A 328 -12.40 -27.24 -31.29
CA VAL A 328 -12.57 -25.95 -30.58
C VAL A 328 -11.48 -24.92 -30.96
N LEU A 329 -10.45 -25.33 -31.69
CA LEU A 329 -9.30 -24.48 -32.06
C LEU A 329 -9.50 -23.61 -33.32
N GLU A 330 -10.73 -23.46 -33.83
CA GLU A 330 -11.04 -22.48 -34.90
C GLU A 330 -11.90 -21.28 -34.48
N GLU A 331 -12.35 -21.16 -33.22
CA GLU A 331 -13.19 -20.02 -32.79
C GLU A 331 -12.80 -19.40 -31.42
N GLU A 332 -11.53 -19.13 -31.15
CA GLU A 332 -11.15 -18.24 -30.03
C GLU A 332 -10.02 -17.26 -30.40
N SER A 333 -10.26 -16.43 -31.41
CA SER A 333 -9.47 -15.22 -31.67
C SER A 333 -10.20 -13.96 -31.16
N ALA A 334 -10.55 -13.91 -29.89
CA ALA A 334 -10.87 -12.66 -29.18
C ALA A 334 -10.93 -12.92 -27.67
N ASN A 335 -10.21 -12.11 -26.89
CA ASN A 335 -10.29 -12.00 -25.42
C ASN A 335 -9.40 -12.93 -24.58
N ASN A 336 -8.09 -12.95 -24.87
CA ASN A 336 -7.10 -13.23 -23.83
C ASN A 336 -6.35 -11.95 -23.45
N LEU A 337 -6.83 -11.32 -22.37
CA LEU A 337 -6.21 -10.26 -21.59
C LEU A 337 -5.03 -10.85 -20.80
N PHE A 338 -3.96 -11.20 -21.51
CA PHE A 338 -2.64 -11.42 -20.92
C PHE A 338 -1.73 -10.25 -21.30
N PHE A 339 -1.07 -9.68 -20.29
CA PHE A 339 -0.07 -8.64 -20.43
C PHE A 339 1.04 -9.11 -21.39
N ASN A 340 0.99 -8.61 -22.62
CA ASN A 340 2.00 -8.88 -23.63
C ASN A 340 3.13 -7.86 -23.49
N PHE A 341 4.27 -8.30 -22.99
CA PHE A 341 5.56 -7.65 -23.14
C PHE A 341 6.23 -8.29 -24.36
N ASN A 342 6.32 -7.57 -25.47
CA ASN A 342 7.31 -7.74 -26.56
C ASN A 342 7.18 -6.49 -27.46
N SER A 343 8.18 -5.60 -27.55
CA SER A 343 9.47 -5.71 -28.26
C SER A 343 9.35 -5.75 -29.79
N ALA A 344 9.56 -4.59 -30.41
CA ALA A 344 10.05 -4.33 -31.77
C ALA A 344 10.01 -2.79 -31.94
N GLU A 345 11.03 -2.03 -32.31
CA GLU A 345 12.31 -2.28 -32.97
C GLU A 345 13.34 -1.22 -32.52
N THR A 346 14.59 -1.55 -32.79
CA THR A 346 15.85 -0.97 -32.36
C THR A 346 16.08 0.51 -32.68
N THR A 347 16.33 1.32 -31.64
CA THR A 347 17.41 2.32 -31.64
C THR A 347 18.07 2.41 -30.26
N SER A 348 19.31 1.93 -30.18
CA SER A 348 20.41 2.36 -29.30
C SER A 348 20.09 2.91 -27.91
N LEU A 349 20.29 2.05 -26.89
CA LEU A 349 20.90 2.31 -25.58
C LEU A 349 21.08 3.77 -25.13
N THR A 350 20.24 4.23 -24.19
CA THR A 350 20.67 4.79 -22.90
C THR A 350 19.59 4.53 -21.84
N ALA A 351 19.92 3.74 -20.83
CA ALA A 351 19.08 3.49 -19.67
C ALA A 351 19.02 4.74 -18.76
N SER A 352 18.01 5.61 -18.94
CA SER A 352 17.74 6.71 -17.99
C SER A 352 16.28 7.20 -17.97
N GLY A 353 15.30 6.28 -17.89
CA GLY A 353 13.87 6.66 -18.02
C GLY A 353 12.96 6.37 -16.82
N PHE A 354 13.29 5.42 -15.95
CA PHE A 354 12.28 4.82 -15.06
C PHE A 354 12.29 5.32 -13.59
N LEU A 355 13.01 6.40 -13.29
CA LEU A 355 13.02 7.04 -11.97
C LEU A 355 12.73 8.56 -11.96
N SER A 356 12.31 9.15 -13.08
CA SER A 356 12.18 10.62 -13.19
C SER A 356 10.75 11.18 -13.08
N SER A 357 9.87 10.64 -12.24
CA SER A 357 8.55 11.27 -12.03
C SER A 357 8.13 11.53 -10.58
N LEU A 358 9.10 11.53 -9.64
CA LEU A 358 8.86 12.04 -8.28
C LEU A 358 10.00 12.92 -7.71
N ASP A 359 11.05 13.24 -8.47
CA ASP A 359 12.20 14.05 -8.03
C ASP A 359 12.45 15.34 -8.85
N GLU A 360 11.52 15.76 -9.71
CA GLU A 360 11.63 17.04 -10.44
C GLU A 360 10.96 18.20 -9.71
N VAL A 361 11.40 18.52 -8.49
CA VAL A 361 11.42 19.89 -7.94
C VAL A 361 12.53 19.98 -6.89
N ASP A 362 13.76 20.20 -7.34
CA ASP A 362 14.87 20.89 -6.64
C ASP A 362 16.20 20.52 -7.34
N ARG A 363 16.29 20.87 -8.63
CA ARG A 363 17.56 20.96 -9.35
C ARG A 363 17.76 22.42 -9.75
N LYS A 364 18.31 23.20 -8.83
CA LYS A 364 19.28 24.29 -9.05
C LYS A 364 19.72 24.82 -7.68
N ASP A 365 21.04 24.97 -7.56
CA ASP A 365 21.77 25.71 -6.52
C ASP A 365 21.81 25.12 -5.10
N ALA A 366 22.55 24.01 -4.98
CA ALA A 366 23.27 23.67 -3.75
C ALA A 366 24.70 23.21 -4.09
N SER A 367 25.37 23.96 -4.97
CA SER A 367 26.82 24.01 -5.05
C SER A 367 27.23 25.35 -4.46
N VAL A 368 28.17 25.31 -3.51
CA VAL A 368 28.70 26.41 -2.67
C VAL A 368 28.04 26.40 -1.27
N GLU A 369 28.89 26.43 -0.24
CA GLU A 369 28.60 26.34 1.21
C GLU A 369 28.49 24.94 1.85
N ILE A 370 29.45 24.04 1.58
CA ILE A 370 29.93 23.10 2.60
C ILE A 370 31.46 23.20 2.67
N TYR A 371 31.95 24.38 3.00
CA TYR A 371 33.30 24.61 3.51
C TYR A 371 33.25 25.89 4.35
N HIS A 372 33.04 25.73 5.65
CA HIS A 372 33.64 26.53 6.72
C HIS A 372 32.96 26.18 8.05
N LEU A 373 33.57 25.26 8.79
CA LEU A 373 33.49 25.24 10.25
C LEU A 373 34.90 25.55 10.74
N ARG A 374 35.08 26.80 11.17
CA ARG A 374 35.93 27.14 12.30
C ARG A 374 35.01 27.47 13.46
#